data_AF-A0A7S3T0I2-F1
#
_entry.id   AF-A0A7S3T0I2-F1
#
_cell.length_a   1.000
_cell.length_b   1.000
_cell.length_c   1.000
_cell.angle_alpha   90.00
_cell.angle_beta   90.00
_cell.angle_gamma   90.00
#
_symmetry.space_group_name_H-M   'P 1'
#
loop_
_entity.id
_entity.type
_entity.pdbx_description
1 polymer ?
#
loop_
_entity_poly.entity_id
_entity_poly.type
_entity_poly.pdbx_seq_one_letter_code
_entity_poly.pdbx_strand_id
1 'polypeptide(L)'
;SDGVSRHFDAVVTAGHAASFAAQAAASLPGGGGSGGSVSVDALRGVSYPAGCSPLYSLLVAFESPLGDAAPFDGAGVASSDDLRWISRDSSKPSRQRSDGLDLWVALSTEGFARRVEEQAAAEAAEAQAGAEAAAPAGR
;
A
#
# COMPACT_ATOMS: atom_id res chain seq x y z
N SER A 1 15.15 4.42 18.25
CA SER A 1 16.57 4.80 18.11
C SER A 1 17.14 4.88 19.52
N ASP A 2 18.25 4.18 19.78
CA ASP A 2 18.96 4.19 21.07
C ASP A 2 19.85 5.44 21.24
N GLY A 3 19.85 6.36 20.26
CA GLY A 3 20.55 7.64 20.32
C GLY A 3 22.07 7.53 20.17
N VAL A 4 22.60 6.33 19.95
CA VAL A 4 24.04 6.08 19.83
C VAL A 4 24.47 6.10 18.37
N SER A 5 25.39 6.99 18.03
CA SER A 5 26.02 7.01 16.70
C SER A 5 26.99 5.84 16.57
N ARG A 6 26.89 5.10 15.46
CA ARG A 6 27.77 3.96 15.14
C ARG A 6 28.30 4.11 13.72
N HIS A 7 29.54 3.66 13.53
CA HIS A 7 30.19 3.63 12.22
C HIS A 7 30.03 2.23 11.60
N PHE A 8 29.69 2.18 10.32
CA PHE A 8 29.55 0.94 9.56
C PHE A 8 30.25 1.11 8.21
N ASP A 9 30.95 0.07 7.76
CA ASP A 9 31.60 0.07 6.43
C ASP A 9 30.57 -0.05 5.29
N ALA A 10 29.40 -0.61 5.58
CA ALA A 10 28.25 -0.69 4.68
C ALA A 10 26.93 -0.79 5.46
N VAL A 11 25.84 -0.28 4.90
CA VAL A 11 24.48 -0.39 5.44
C VAL A 11 23.56 -1.03 4.40
N VAL A 12 22.84 -2.07 4.79
CA VAL A 12 21.82 -2.74 3.96
C VAL A 12 20.44 -2.41 4.52
N THR A 13 19.56 -1.87 3.68
CA THR A 13 18.18 -1.56 4.07
C THR A 13 17.21 -2.48 3.35
N ALA A 14 16.41 -3.24 4.09
CA ALA A 14 15.33 -4.10 3.57
C ALA A 14 13.96 -3.45 3.80
N GLY A 15 13.83 -2.16 3.45
CA GLY A 15 12.63 -1.36 3.68
C GLY A 15 11.94 -0.96 2.38
N HIS A 16 10.72 -0.44 2.50
CA HIS A 16 10.02 0.14 1.36
C HIS A 16 10.84 1.28 0.76
N ALA A 17 10.96 1.28 -0.56
CA ALA A 17 11.90 2.12 -1.28
C ALA A 17 11.61 3.64 -1.07
N ALA A 18 10.33 4.01 -0.90
CA ALA A 18 9.93 5.37 -0.50
C ALA A 18 10.38 5.74 0.93
N SER A 19 10.30 4.81 1.89
CA SER A 19 10.76 5.05 3.26
C SER A 19 12.28 5.24 3.32
N PHE A 20 13.01 4.47 2.52
CA PHE A 20 14.46 4.63 2.37
C PHE A 20 14.81 6.00 1.77
N ALA A 21 14.13 6.41 0.69
CA ALA A 21 14.37 7.71 0.05
C ALA A 21 14.11 8.88 1.02
N ALA A 22 13.01 8.82 1.79
CA ALA A 22 12.71 9.82 2.81
C ALA A 22 13.78 9.89 3.91
N GLN A 23 14.27 8.75 4.38
CA GLN A 23 15.32 8.67 5.40
C GLN A 23 16.67 9.20 4.89
N ALA A 24 17.04 8.85 3.66
CA ALA A 24 18.25 9.36 3.01
C ALA A 24 18.20 10.88 2.82
N ALA A 25 17.07 11.41 2.35
CA ALA A 25 16.87 12.85 2.17
C ALA A 25 16.93 13.64 3.49
N ALA A 26 16.52 13.04 4.61
CA ALA A 26 16.56 13.67 5.93
C ALA A 26 17.95 13.60 6.60
N SER A 27 18.79 12.64 6.20
CA SER A 27 20.06 12.33 6.88
C SER A 27 21.30 12.85 6.15
N LEU A 28 21.16 13.24 4.87
CA LEU A 28 22.28 13.77 4.10
C LEU A 28 22.43 15.29 4.33
N PRO A 29 23.64 15.77 4.70
CA PRO A 29 23.88 17.20 4.88
C PRO A 29 23.67 17.96 3.56
N GLY A 30 23.00 19.12 3.64
CA GLY A 30 22.65 19.95 2.49
C GLY A 30 23.85 20.22 1.58
N GLY A 31 23.66 19.99 0.28
CA GLY A 31 24.71 20.04 -0.74
C GLY A 31 25.41 21.38 -0.83
N GLY A 32 26.59 21.47 -0.24
CA GLY A 32 27.56 22.53 -0.45
C GLY A 32 28.96 21.93 -0.48
N GLY A 33 29.38 21.37 -1.62
CA GLY A 33 30.72 20.82 -1.75
C GLY A 33 30.92 19.97 -3.00
N SER A 34 31.81 20.42 -3.88
CA SER A 34 32.14 19.89 -5.19
C SER A 34 32.90 18.55 -5.17
N GLY A 35 32.23 17.46 -4.79
CA GLY A 35 32.79 16.12 -4.89
C GLY A 35 31.72 15.05 -4.81
N GLY A 36 31.33 14.49 -5.97
CA GLY A 36 30.51 13.29 -6.09
C GLY A 36 29.28 13.23 -5.17
N SER A 37 28.59 14.35 -4.97
CA SER A 37 27.43 14.36 -4.08
C SER A 37 26.35 13.47 -4.68
N VAL A 38 25.91 12.46 -3.93
CA VAL A 38 24.62 11.82 -4.17
C VAL A 38 23.61 12.94 -4.01
N SER A 39 23.22 13.53 -5.13
CA SER A 39 22.28 14.63 -5.11
C SER A 39 21.01 14.10 -4.47
N VAL A 40 20.57 14.75 -3.38
CA VAL A 40 19.26 14.49 -2.82
C VAL A 40 18.20 14.71 -3.90
N ASP A 41 18.45 15.58 -4.89
CA ASP A 41 17.61 15.73 -6.08
C ASP A 41 17.81 14.62 -7.13
N ALA A 42 18.89 13.85 -7.12
CA ALA A 42 18.96 12.59 -7.86
C ALA A 42 18.16 11.49 -7.15
N LEU A 43 18.04 11.52 -5.82
CA LEU A 43 17.17 10.62 -5.03
C LEU A 43 15.69 11.07 -5.01
N ARG A 44 15.42 12.38 -5.05
CA ARG A 44 14.07 12.99 -5.16
C ARG A 44 13.62 13.06 -6.62
N GLY A 45 14.56 13.15 -7.56
CA GLY A 45 14.38 13.13 -9.01
C GLY A 45 14.43 11.73 -9.61
N VAL A 46 14.77 10.71 -8.82
CA VAL A 46 13.95 9.49 -8.85
C VAL A 46 12.57 9.89 -8.34
N SER A 47 11.81 10.57 -9.21
CA SER A 47 10.40 10.24 -9.30
C SER A 47 10.39 8.73 -9.36
N TYR A 48 9.88 8.04 -8.34
CA TYR A 48 9.35 6.72 -8.59
C TYR A 48 8.20 7.00 -9.55
N PRO A 49 8.32 6.77 -10.87
CA PRO A 49 7.17 6.94 -11.72
C PRO A 49 6.22 5.73 -11.52
N ALA A 50 6.64 4.69 -10.78
CA ALA A 50 6.28 3.32 -11.10
C ALA A 50 6.70 2.28 -10.01
N GLY A 51 6.57 2.59 -8.71
CA GLY A 51 7.15 1.73 -7.65
C GLY A 51 6.16 0.86 -6.87
N CYS A 52 5.01 1.42 -6.52
CA CYS A 52 3.94 0.73 -5.81
C CYS A 52 2.62 1.27 -6.30
N SER A 53 1.95 0.49 -7.14
CA SER A 53 0.56 0.71 -7.47
C SER A 53 -0.28 0.36 -6.23
N PRO A 54 -1.13 1.26 -5.72
CA PRO A 54 -2.01 0.91 -4.63
C PRO A 54 -2.92 -0.24 -5.06
N LEU A 55 -3.10 -1.20 -4.18
CA LEU A 55 -4.02 -2.32 -4.35
C LEU A 55 -4.75 -2.53 -3.04
N TYR A 56 -6.04 -2.79 -3.13
CA TYR A 56 -6.81 -3.30 -2.02
C TYR A 56 -6.84 -4.83 -2.09
N SER A 57 -6.72 -5.46 -0.92
CA SER A 57 -6.93 -6.89 -0.75
C SER A 57 -8.14 -7.10 0.14
N LEU A 58 -9.09 -7.89 -0.33
CA LEU A 58 -10.26 -8.30 0.44
C LEU A 58 -10.19 -9.81 0.68
N LEU A 59 -10.28 -10.22 1.95
CA LEU A 59 -10.48 -11.62 2.32
C LEU A 59 -11.97 -11.84 2.60
N VAL A 60 -12.57 -12.78 1.89
CA VAL A 60 -13.99 -13.14 2.01
C VAL A 60 -14.09 -14.58 2.50
N ALA A 61 -15.01 -14.82 3.43
CA ALA A 61 -15.37 -16.16 3.90
C ALA A 61 -16.75 -16.55 3.38
N PHE A 62 -16.83 -17.71 2.74
CA PHE A 62 -18.09 -18.31 2.34
C PHE A 62 -18.45 -19.46 3.28
N GLU A 63 -19.67 -19.44 3.81
CA GLU A 63 -20.20 -20.54 4.63
C GLU A 63 -20.39 -21.82 3.81
N SER A 64 -20.73 -21.67 2.53
CA SER A 64 -20.81 -22.76 1.57
C SER A 64 -19.69 -22.61 0.53
N PRO A 65 -18.80 -23.61 0.35
CA PRO A 65 -17.75 -23.54 -0.66
C PRO A 65 -18.32 -23.31 -2.06
N LEU A 66 -17.61 -22.52 -2.88
CA LEU A 66 -18.10 -22.17 -4.23
C LEU A 66 -18.16 -23.38 -5.17
N GLY A 67 -17.41 -24.46 -4.89
CA GLY A 67 -17.49 -25.73 -5.61
C GLY A 67 -17.36 -25.56 -7.12
N ASP A 68 -18.29 -26.16 -7.87
CA ASP A 68 -18.30 -26.15 -9.35
C ASP A 68 -18.52 -24.75 -9.96
N ALA A 69 -19.02 -23.78 -9.19
CA ALA A 69 -19.14 -22.40 -9.67
C ALA A 69 -17.78 -21.69 -9.79
N ALA A 70 -16.78 -22.14 -9.02
CA ALA A 70 -15.41 -21.66 -9.10
C ALA A 70 -14.42 -22.84 -8.96
N PRO A 71 -14.28 -23.68 -10.01
CA PRO A 71 -13.51 -24.93 -9.96
C PRO A 71 -12.00 -24.68 -10.15
N PHE A 72 -11.48 -23.61 -9.55
CA PHE A 72 -10.08 -23.17 -9.67
C PHE A 72 -9.58 -22.62 -8.33
N ASP A 73 -8.26 -22.63 -8.14
CA ASP A 73 -7.62 -22.11 -6.92
C ASP A 73 -7.18 -20.64 -7.05
N GLY A 74 -7.16 -20.12 -8.28
CA GLY A 74 -6.94 -18.71 -8.54
C GLY A 74 -7.11 -18.38 -10.01
N ALA A 75 -7.43 -17.13 -10.28
CA ALA A 75 -7.68 -16.64 -11.62
C ALA A 75 -7.29 -15.16 -11.74
N GLY A 76 -6.67 -14.82 -12.87
CA GLY A 76 -6.54 -13.44 -13.32
C GLY A 76 -7.84 -12.97 -13.93
N VAL A 77 -8.30 -11.78 -13.56
CA VAL A 77 -9.60 -11.24 -14.00
C VAL A 77 -9.33 -10.14 -15.01
N ALA A 78 -9.21 -10.51 -16.29
CA ALA A 78 -8.81 -9.57 -17.33
C ALA A 78 -9.94 -8.60 -17.75
N SER A 79 -11.20 -9.00 -17.58
CA SER A 79 -12.38 -8.26 -18.03
C SER A 79 -12.97 -7.32 -16.97
N SER A 80 -12.34 -7.19 -15.79
CA SER A 80 -12.82 -6.33 -14.73
C SER A 80 -11.95 -5.09 -14.60
N ASP A 81 -12.59 -3.92 -14.54
CA ASP A 81 -11.93 -2.66 -14.24
C ASP A 81 -11.54 -2.52 -12.76
N ASP A 82 -12.11 -3.38 -11.90
CA ASP A 82 -12.01 -3.28 -10.45
C ASP A 82 -11.16 -4.37 -9.82
N LEU A 83 -11.20 -5.58 -10.39
CA LEU A 83 -10.61 -6.78 -9.84
C LEU A 83 -9.49 -7.28 -10.75
N ARG A 84 -8.31 -7.52 -10.20
CA ARG A 84 -7.15 -8.01 -10.96
C ARG A 84 -6.95 -9.51 -10.81
N TRP A 85 -7.16 -10.02 -9.61
CA TRP A 85 -6.83 -11.39 -9.25
C TRP A 85 -7.74 -11.89 -8.13
N ILE A 86 -8.09 -13.16 -8.19
CA ILE A 86 -8.71 -13.90 -7.09
C ILE A 86 -7.93 -15.17 -6.82
N SER A 87 -7.86 -15.57 -5.55
CA SER A 87 -7.33 -16.87 -5.16
C SER A 87 -8.10 -17.46 -4.00
N ARG A 88 -8.32 -18.76 -4.05
CA ARG A 88 -8.85 -19.54 -2.94
C ARG A 88 -7.75 -19.70 -1.90
N ASP A 89 -7.91 -19.07 -0.74
CA ASP A 89 -6.91 -19.17 0.33
C ASP A 89 -6.95 -20.54 1.01
N SER A 90 -8.16 -21.11 1.17
CA SER A 90 -8.38 -22.40 1.82
C SER A 90 -7.78 -23.60 1.08
N SER A 91 -7.46 -23.48 -0.22
CA SER A 91 -6.81 -24.58 -0.97
C SER A 91 -5.29 -24.65 -0.76
N LYS A 92 -4.67 -23.63 -0.17
CA LYS A 92 -3.24 -23.62 0.09
C LYS A 92 -2.88 -24.57 1.25
N PRO A 93 -1.72 -25.26 1.20
CA PRO A 93 -1.29 -26.14 2.28
C PRO A 93 -1.30 -25.43 3.63
N SER A 94 -1.77 -26.11 4.67
CA SER A 94 -1.87 -25.60 6.06
C SER A 94 -2.83 -24.43 6.28
N ARG A 95 -3.64 -24.06 5.28
CA ARG A 95 -4.66 -23.00 5.40
C ARG A 95 -6.09 -23.52 5.51
N GLN A 96 -6.27 -24.84 5.56
CA GLN A 96 -7.56 -25.45 5.83
C GLN A 96 -8.05 -25.05 7.22
N ARG A 97 -9.33 -24.69 7.32
CA ARG A 97 -9.94 -24.28 8.58
C ARG A 97 -10.83 -25.39 9.12
N SER A 98 -10.87 -25.52 10.44
CA SER A 98 -11.73 -26.48 11.14
C SER A 98 -13.20 -26.06 11.18
N ASP A 99 -13.50 -24.78 10.92
CA ASP A 99 -14.87 -24.24 10.92
C ASP A 99 -15.61 -24.44 9.59
N GLY A 100 -14.97 -25.07 8.60
CA GLY A 100 -15.57 -25.38 7.30
C GLY A 100 -15.74 -24.18 6.37
N LEU A 101 -15.30 -22.98 6.76
CA LEU A 101 -15.41 -21.78 5.92
C LEU A 101 -14.43 -21.83 4.74
N ASP A 102 -14.92 -21.46 3.55
CA ASP A 102 -14.12 -21.36 2.34
C ASP A 102 -13.65 -19.93 2.13
N LEU A 103 -12.33 -19.71 2.26
CA LEU A 103 -11.73 -18.38 2.19
C LEU A 103 -11.22 -18.06 0.78
N TRP A 104 -11.50 -16.85 0.34
CA TRP A 104 -11.05 -16.30 -0.93
C TRP A 104 -10.43 -14.92 -0.73
N VAL A 105 -9.30 -14.68 -1.40
CA VAL A 105 -8.66 -13.38 -1.49
C VAL A 105 -8.95 -12.78 -2.86
N ALA A 106 -9.42 -11.54 -2.86
CA ALA A 106 -9.62 -10.71 -4.03
C ALA A 106 -8.64 -9.53 -4.00
N LEU A 107 -7.93 -9.29 -5.09
CA LEU A 107 -7.02 -8.16 -5.26
C LEU A 107 -7.61 -7.20 -6.30
N SER A 108 -7.69 -5.93 -5.94
CA SER A 108 -8.19 -4.89 -6.84
C SER A 108 -7.23 -4.63 -8.01
N THR A 109 -7.67 -3.83 -8.97
CA THR A 109 -6.77 -3.12 -9.89
C THR A 109 -6.18 -1.88 -9.21
N GLU A 110 -5.13 -1.31 -9.81
CA GLU A 110 -4.62 0.01 -9.42
C GLU A 110 -5.67 1.11 -9.65
N GLY A 111 -6.38 1.05 -10.77
CA GLY A 111 -7.37 2.06 -11.14
C GLY A 111 -8.50 2.14 -10.12
N PHE A 112 -8.97 0.99 -9.63
CA PHE A 112 -9.95 0.95 -8.54
C PHE A 112 -9.40 1.54 -7.25
N ALA A 113 -8.17 1.16 -6.88
CA ALA A 113 -7.59 1.64 -5.63
C ALA A 113 -7.47 3.17 -5.60
N ARG A 114 -7.02 3.77 -6.71
CA ARG A 114 -6.96 5.23 -6.85
C ARG A 114 -8.32 5.90 -6.73
N ARG A 115 -9.37 5.36 -7.36
CA ARG A 115 -10.73 5.90 -7.24
C ARG A 115 -11.23 5.91 -5.80
N VAL A 116 -10.95 4.83 -5.05
CA VAL A 116 -11.34 4.73 -3.63
C VAL A 116 -10.58 5.75 -2.78
N GLU A 117 -9.27 5.93 -3.01
CA GLU A 117 -8.47 6.95 -2.32
C GLU A 117 -8.97 8.37 -2.60
N GLU A 118 -9.27 8.67 -3.86
CA GLU A 118 -9.83 9.96 -4.28
C GLU A 118 -11.19 10.22 -3.62
N GLN A 119 -12.07 9.22 -3.58
CA GLN A 119 -13.37 9.33 -2.93
C GLN A 119 -13.23 9.53 -1.42
N ALA A 120 -12.38 8.75 -0.75
CA ALA A 120 -12.14 8.90 0.68
C ALA A 120 -11.56 10.29 1.04
N ALA A 121 -10.67 10.83 0.19
CA ALA A 121 -10.13 12.18 0.36
C ALA A 121 -11.22 13.26 0.22
N ALA A 122 -12.14 13.10 -0.74
CA ALA A 122 -13.27 14.00 -0.92
C ALA A 122 -14.21 13.98 0.30
N GLU A 123 -14.60 12.79 0.77
CA GLU A 123 -15.45 12.61 1.95
C GLU A 123 -14.81 13.21 3.21
N ALA A 124 -13.49 13.03 3.40
CA ALA A 124 -12.76 13.62 4.51
C ALA A 124 -12.76 15.16 4.46
N ALA A 125 -12.56 15.74 3.27
CA ALA A 125 -12.59 17.20 3.08
C ALA A 125 -13.99 17.77 3.38
N GLU A 126 -15.06 17.10 2.94
CA GLU A 126 -16.43 17.49 3.25
C GLU A 126 -16.74 17.42 4.75
N ALA A 127 -16.31 16.34 5.41
CA ALA A 127 -16.48 16.19 6.86
C ALA A 127 -15.73 17.29 7.64
N GLN A 128 -14.54 17.68 7.19
CA GLN A 128 -13.73 18.71 7.81
C GLN A 128 -14.34 20.12 7.63
N ALA A 129 -14.86 20.42 6.44
CA ALA A 129 -15.60 21.66 6.18
C ALA A 129 -16.90 21.75 6.99
N GLY A 130 -17.62 20.63 7.14
CA GLY A 130 -18.82 20.55 7.99
C GLY A 130 -18.51 20.75 9.48
N ALA A 131 -17.38 20.22 9.97
CA ALA A 131 -16.93 20.42 11.34
C ALA A 131 -16.49 21.86 11.62
N GLU A 132 -15.83 22.52 10.67
CA GLU A 132 -15.40 23.93 10.80
C GLU A 132 -16.59 24.90 10.75
N ALA A 133 -17.61 24.61 9.95
CA ALA A 133 -18.86 25.39 9.92
C ALA A 133 -19.73 25.22 11.20
N ALA A 134 -19.56 24.12 11.94
CA ALA A 134 -20.28 23.83 13.18
C ALA A 134 -19.58 24.35 14.45
N ALA A 135 -18.36 24.88 14.35
CA ALA A 135 -17.65 25.48 15.48
C ALA A 135 -18.35 26.80 15.88
N PRO A 136 -18.85 26.96 17.12
CA PRO A 136 -19.48 28.20 17.54
C PRO A 136 -18.44 29.33 17.51
N ALA A 137 -18.79 30.43 16.84
CA ALA A 137 -18.04 31.68 16.91
C ALA A 137 -18.02 32.13 18.38
N GLY A 138 -16.91 31.82 19.08
CA GLY A 138 -16.73 32.17 20.48
C GLY A 138 -16.92 33.67 20.68
N ARG A 139 -17.89 34.01 21.53
CA ARG A 139 -18.01 35.30 22.21
C ARG A 139 -17.63 35.12 23.67
#